data_AF-A0A2N2BYJ8-F1
#
_entry.id   AF-A0A2N2BYJ8-F1
#
_cell.length_a   1.000
_cell.length_b   1.000
_cell.length_c   1.000
_cell.angle_alpha   90.00
_cell.angle_beta   90.00
_cell.angle_gamma   90.00
#
_symmetry.space_group_name_H-M   'P 1'
#
loop_
_entity.id
_entity.type
_entity.pdbx_description
1 polymer ?
#
loop_
_entity_poly.entity_id
_entity_poly.type
_entity_poly.pdbx_seq_one_letter_code
_entity_poly.pdbx_strand_id
1 'polypeptide(L)'
;MEKMFCFQCEQTAGCKACTGNAGVCGKPADTAGLQDILTGALIGIARAAQENTPADDATRAIIEGLFVTVTNVSFDNEAIRGYIDSARIQKEQLDKGASDYDLKELWRENEDIRSLKSLILFGLRGMGAYAYHALVLGYTDDEVNSFFYKALYAIGENTPADKLLELVMETGRINLKCMEMLDKANTESYGHPVPTVVPLTIEKGPFIVISGHDLLDLQLLLEQTKDSGINIYTHGEMLPAHAYPKLKSYPHLKGNFGTAWQNQQKEFADIPAPVLFTTNCLMPVKESYRDRIFTTETVGYPEMVHIGDNKDFSAVMAKAKQLGGYAEDRVMTGINGGTQVTTGFGHNTVLGVADTVIDAVNTGSIKHFFLVGGCDGAKPGRNYYTDFVKQSPEDSVILTLACGKYRFNDLDLGTINGLPRIMDMGQCNDSFSAIKVAIALADAFGCGVNELPLTLVLSWYEQKAVCILLSLLYLGLKNIYIGPTLPAFVSKNVLDVLVEKFALTPISTPEQDLAKILNIQ
;
A
#
# COMPACT_ATOMS: atom_id res chain seq x y z
N MET A 1 -29.22 9.35 14.16
CA MET A 1 -29.26 8.35 13.07
C MET A 1 -27.86 8.25 12.50
N GLU A 2 -27.33 7.03 12.34
CA GLU A 2 -26.07 6.78 11.63
C GLU A 2 -26.24 7.20 10.17
N LYS A 3 -25.30 7.99 9.63
CA LYS A 3 -25.36 8.50 8.25
C LYS A 3 -24.47 7.69 7.29
N MET A 4 -23.51 6.96 7.85
CA MET A 4 -22.61 6.02 7.16
C MET A 4 -22.16 4.96 8.16
N PHE A 5 -21.47 3.92 7.68
CA PHE A 5 -20.69 3.01 8.52
C PHE A 5 -19.41 2.63 7.77
N CYS A 6 -18.25 2.98 8.31
CA CYS A 6 -16.97 2.63 7.70
C CYS A 6 -15.89 2.45 8.77
N PHE A 7 -15.23 1.29 8.76
CA PHE A 7 -14.17 0.94 9.71
C PHE A 7 -12.90 0.35 9.08
N GLN A 8 -12.75 0.48 7.76
CA GLN A 8 -11.73 -0.25 7.01
C GLN A 8 -10.28 0.20 7.25
N CYS A 9 -10.06 1.40 7.81
CA CYS A 9 -8.73 1.94 8.05
C CYS A 9 -8.42 2.10 9.54
N GLU A 10 -7.13 2.09 9.88
CA GLU A 10 -6.63 2.17 11.25
C GLU A 10 -7.15 3.41 12.00
N GLN A 11 -7.34 4.52 11.29
CA GLN A 11 -7.75 5.80 11.87
C GLN A 11 -9.28 5.95 12.03
N THR A 12 -10.05 4.88 11.92
CA THR A 12 -11.50 4.94 12.10
C THR A 12 -11.88 5.54 13.46
N ALA A 13 -12.98 6.30 13.51
CA ALA A 13 -13.36 7.08 14.67
C ALA A 13 -13.50 6.21 15.94
N GLY A 14 -12.81 6.62 17.00
CA GLY A 14 -12.80 5.91 18.29
C GLY A 14 -12.25 4.49 18.23
N CYS A 15 -11.47 4.14 17.19
CA CYS A 15 -11.05 2.75 16.91
C CYS A 15 -12.24 1.79 16.80
N LYS A 16 -13.39 2.28 16.30
CA LYS A 16 -14.63 1.51 16.14
C LYS A 16 -15.17 1.63 14.71
N ALA A 17 -15.78 2.77 14.39
CA ALA A 17 -16.38 3.03 13.08
C ALA A 17 -16.63 4.53 12.89
N CYS A 18 -16.48 5.02 11.67
CA CYS A 18 -16.98 6.32 11.26
C CYS A 18 -18.47 6.23 10.94
N THR A 19 -19.31 6.96 11.68
CA THR A 19 -20.79 6.92 11.54
C THR A 19 -21.48 8.28 11.33
N GLY A 20 -20.68 9.37 11.32
CA GLY A 20 -21.15 10.74 11.21
C GLY A 20 -21.32 11.24 9.76
N ASN A 21 -21.20 12.55 9.55
CA ASN A 21 -21.28 13.16 8.21
C ASN A 21 -20.07 12.86 7.31
N ALA A 22 -18.94 12.49 7.91
CA ALA A 22 -17.72 12.13 7.20
C ALA A 22 -16.88 11.17 8.04
N GLY A 23 -16.02 10.41 7.37
CA GLY A 23 -14.95 9.64 8.01
C GLY A 23 -13.78 10.51 8.46
N VAL A 24 -12.90 9.97 9.30
CA VAL A 24 -11.67 10.65 9.76
C VAL A 24 -10.75 11.02 8.59
N CYS A 25 -10.76 10.23 7.50
CA CYS A 25 -10.07 10.55 6.26
C CYS A 25 -10.70 11.70 5.45
N GLY A 26 -11.83 12.23 5.90
CA GLY A 26 -12.60 13.26 5.19
C GLY A 26 -13.59 12.73 4.16
N LYS A 27 -13.73 11.41 3.99
CA LYS A 27 -14.73 10.80 3.08
C LYS A 27 -16.15 11.18 3.51
N PRO A 28 -16.92 11.93 2.70
CA PRO A 28 -18.30 12.27 3.01
C PRO A 28 -19.22 11.04 3.12
N ALA A 29 -20.32 11.15 3.87
CA ALA A 29 -21.25 10.05 4.10
C ALA A 29 -21.95 9.56 2.81
N ASP A 30 -22.26 10.45 1.87
CA ASP A 30 -22.80 10.12 0.56
C ASP A 30 -21.79 9.37 -0.32
N THR A 31 -20.52 9.80 -0.34
CA THR A 31 -19.42 9.05 -0.98
C THR A 31 -19.29 7.66 -0.38
N ALA A 32 -19.34 7.53 0.96
CA ALA A 32 -19.29 6.24 1.62
C ALA A 32 -20.47 5.33 1.21
N GLY A 33 -21.68 5.89 1.14
CA GLY A 33 -22.87 5.16 0.67
C GLY A 33 -22.75 4.68 -0.79
N LEU A 34 -22.15 5.47 -1.67
CA LEU A 34 -21.90 5.06 -3.05
C LEU A 34 -20.84 3.94 -3.13
N GLN A 35 -19.78 3.99 -2.32
CA GLN A 35 -18.80 2.91 -2.26
C GLN A 35 -19.39 1.59 -1.72
N ASP A 36 -20.38 1.68 -0.83
CA ASP A 36 -21.13 0.51 -0.37
C ASP A 36 -22.01 -0.07 -1.50
N ILE A 37 -22.69 0.78 -2.28
CA ILE A 37 -23.47 0.37 -3.46
C ILE A 37 -22.55 -0.29 -4.51
N LEU A 38 -21.40 0.31 -4.79
CA LEU A 38 -20.41 -0.26 -5.71
C LEU A 38 -19.99 -1.65 -5.26
N THR A 39 -19.60 -1.81 -3.99
CA THR A 39 -19.22 -3.13 -3.45
C THR A 39 -20.38 -4.14 -3.57
N GLY A 40 -21.61 -3.70 -3.32
CA GLY A 40 -22.81 -4.51 -3.53
C GLY A 40 -23.02 -4.97 -4.98
N ALA A 41 -22.74 -4.09 -5.95
CA ALA A 41 -22.78 -4.43 -7.38
C ALA A 41 -21.67 -5.44 -7.76
N LEU A 42 -20.45 -5.30 -7.21
CA LEU A 42 -19.36 -6.27 -7.44
C LEU A 42 -19.69 -7.66 -6.90
N ILE A 43 -20.31 -7.76 -5.72
CA ILE A 43 -20.82 -9.03 -5.18
C ILE A 43 -21.92 -9.59 -6.11
N GLY A 44 -22.76 -8.71 -6.69
CA GLY A 44 -23.73 -9.07 -7.71
C GLY A 44 -23.10 -9.72 -8.95
N ILE A 45 -22.00 -9.18 -9.46
CA ILE A 45 -21.22 -9.80 -10.57
C ILE A 45 -20.76 -11.21 -10.15
N ALA A 46 -20.19 -11.35 -8.96
CA ALA A 46 -19.68 -12.63 -8.47
C ALA A 46 -20.76 -13.72 -8.33
N ARG A 47 -21.99 -13.32 -7.95
CA ARG A 47 -23.16 -14.19 -7.92
C ARG A 47 -23.62 -14.59 -9.32
N ALA A 48 -23.71 -13.64 -10.24
CA ALA A 48 -24.09 -13.89 -11.63
C ALA A 48 -23.11 -14.85 -12.34
N ALA A 49 -21.84 -14.83 -11.94
CA ALA A 49 -20.79 -15.67 -12.50
C ALA A 49 -20.75 -17.13 -11.99
N GLN A 50 -21.60 -17.55 -11.03
CA GLN A 50 -21.57 -18.95 -10.54
C GLN A 50 -21.93 -19.97 -11.63
N GLU A 51 -22.89 -19.63 -12.48
CA GLU A 51 -23.41 -20.49 -13.55
C GLU A 51 -23.03 -19.96 -14.94
N ASN A 52 -22.25 -18.87 -15.01
CA ASN A 52 -21.90 -18.16 -16.24
C ASN A 52 -20.41 -17.82 -16.28
N THR A 53 -19.80 -17.84 -17.46
CA THR A 53 -18.40 -17.47 -17.61
C THR A 53 -18.26 -15.95 -17.74
N PRO A 54 -17.58 -15.26 -16.80
CA PRO A 54 -17.33 -13.83 -16.90
C PRO A 54 -16.38 -13.50 -18.06
N ALA A 55 -16.65 -12.39 -18.74
CA ALA A 55 -15.70 -11.78 -19.68
C ALA A 55 -14.59 -11.01 -18.94
N ASP A 56 -13.50 -10.69 -19.63
CA ASP A 56 -12.38 -9.92 -19.08
C ASP A 56 -12.82 -8.56 -18.52
N ASP A 57 -13.77 -7.89 -19.18
CA ASP A 57 -14.33 -6.61 -18.73
C ASP A 57 -15.03 -6.72 -17.37
N ALA A 58 -15.66 -7.86 -17.07
CA ALA A 58 -16.27 -8.11 -15.76
C ALA A 58 -15.20 -8.25 -14.67
N THR A 59 -14.07 -8.90 -15.00
CA THR A 59 -12.94 -9.03 -14.07
C THR A 59 -12.29 -7.68 -13.83
N ARG A 60 -12.09 -6.90 -14.89
CA ARG A 60 -11.57 -5.53 -14.82
C ARG A 60 -12.46 -4.63 -13.97
N ALA A 61 -13.78 -4.69 -14.14
CA ALA A 61 -14.74 -3.93 -13.33
C ALA A 61 -14.66 -4.29 -11.84
N ILE A 62 -14.43 -5.57 -11.49
CA ILE A 62 -14.19 -5.99 -10.11
C ILE A 62 -12.89 -5.40 -9.56
N ILE A 63 -11.78 -5.53 -10.30
CA ILE A 63 -10.46 -5.04 -9.89
C ILE A 63 -10.50 -3.52 -9.65
N GLU A 64 -11.01 -2.76 -10.61
CA GLU A 64 -11.13 -1.29 -10.52
C GLU A 64 -12.10 -0.88 -9.41
N GLY A 65 -13.26 -1.50 -9.32
CA GLY A 65 -14.26 -1.19 -8.29
C GLY A 65 -13.74 -1.46 -6.88
N LEU A 66 -12.99 -2.56 -6.67
CA LEU A 66 -12.32 -2.83 -5.40
C LEU A 66 -11.29 -1.75 -5.08
N PHE A 67 -10.47 -1.35 -6.06
CA PHE A 67 -9.42 -0.36 -5.84
C PHE A 67 -9.99 1.04 -5.54
N VAL A 68 -11.01 1.50 -6.27
CA VAL A 68 -11.71 2.78 -6.04
C VAL A 68 -12.22 2.93 -4.59
N THR A 69 -12.54 1.81 -3.94
CA THR A 69 -13.06 1.78 -2.56
C THR A 69 -11.98 1.67 -1.47
N VAL A 70 -10.71 1.57 -1.86
CA VAL A 70 -9.56 1.70 -0.94
C VAL A 70 -9.52 3.10 -0.34
N THR A 71 -9.02 3.18 0.90
CA THR A 71 -8.94 4.42 1.66
C THR A 71 -8.06 5.44 0.94
N ASN A 72 -8.59 6.65 0.75
CA ASN A 72 -7.93 7.77 0.08
C ASN A 72 -7.65 7.55 -1.42
N VAL A 73 -8.43 6.71 -2.10
CA VAL A 73 -8.42 6.61 -3.58
C VAL A 73 -9.38 7.62 -4.21
N SER A 74 -10.70 7.45 -4.00
CA SER A 74 -11.69 8.32 -4.64
C SER A 74 -12.68 8.95 -3.66
N PHE A 75 -12.90 10.26 -3.85
CA PHE A 75 -13.91 11.10 -3.20
C PHE A 75 -14.91 11.67 -4.21
N ASP A 76 -14.78 11.32 -5.49
CA ASP A 76 -15.63 11.83 -6.57
C ASP A 76 -16.86 10.95 -6.75
N ASN A 77 -18.02 11.48 -6.34
CA ASN A 77 -19.29 10.78 -6.44
C ASN A 77 -19.70 10.46 -7.88
N GLU A 78 -19.39 11.33 -8.85
CA GLU A 78 -19.75 11.07 -10.25
C GLU A 78 -18.89 9.95 -10.83
N ALA A 79 -17.59 9.95 -10.56
CA ALA A 79 -16.71 8.85 -10.94
C ALA A 79 -17.17 7.52 -10.32
N ILE A 80 -17.51 7.51 -9.03
CA ILE A 80 -18.00 6.29 -8.35
C ILE A 80 -19.31 5.79 -8.96
N ARG A 81 -20.23 6.67 -9.39
CA ARG A 81 -21.43 6.25 -10.12
C ARG A 81 -21.09 5.60 -11.46
N GLY A 82 -20.10 6.12 -12.19
CA GLY A 82 -19.60 5.48 -13.41
C GLY A 82 -19.11 4.04 -13.17
N TYR A 83 -18.39 3.79 -12.08
CA TYR A 83 -17.97 2.43 -11.70
C TYR A 83 -19.16 1.53 -11.31
N ILE A 84 -20.18 2.07 -10.64
CA ILE A 84 -21.42 1.34 -10.31
C ILE A 84 -22.14 0.92 -11.59
N ASP A 85 -22.29 1.85 -12.53
CA ASP A 85 -22.98 1.60 -13.80
C ASP A 85 -22.21 0.56 -14.64
N SER A 86 -20.88 0.67 -14.70
CA SER A 86 -20.02 -0.34 -15.34
C SER A 86 -20.20 -1.72 -14.71
N ALA A 87 -20.16 -1.82 -13.38
CA ALA A 87 -20.35 -3.08 -12.67
C ALA A 87 -21.73 -3.70 -12.95
N ARG A 88 -22.79 -2.88 -13.00
CA ARG A 88 -24.16 -3.35 -13.30
C ARG A 88 -24.30 -3.81 -14.74
N ILE A 89 -23.68 -3.13 -15.70
CA ILE A 89 -23.65 -3.56 -17.11
C ILE A 89 -23.01 -4.96 -17.20
N GLN A 90 -21.85 -5.16 -16.57
CA GLN A 90 -21.16 -6.46 -16.59
C GLN A 90 -21.99 -7.56 -15.91
N LYS A 91 -22.64 -7.24 -14.79
CA LYS A 91 -23.57 -8.16 -14.10
C LYS A 91 -24.75 -8.54 -15.00
N GLU A 92 -25.41 -7.58 -15.65
CA GLU A 92 -26.57 -7.82 -16.52
C GLU A 92 -26.22 -8.63 -17.79
N GLN A 93 -24.97 -8.51 -18.27
CA GLN A 93 -24.46 -9.35 -19.35
C GLN A 93 -24.31 -10.82 -18.94
N LEU A 94 -24.00 -11.08 -17.67
CA LEU A 94 -23.91 -12.44 -17.11
C LEU A 94 -25.29 -13.00 -16.76
N ASP A 95 -26.11 -12.23 -16.03
CA ASP A 95 -27.47 -12.60 -15.65
C ASP A 95 -28.35 -11.35 -15.49
N LYS A 96 -29.35 -11.22 -16.38
CA LYS A 96 -30.32 -10.11 -16.36
C LYS A 96 -31.20 -10.10 -15.11
N GLY A 97 -31.32 -11.23 -14.42
CA GLY A 97 -32.08 -11.36 -13.17
C GLY A 97 -31.27 -11.03 -11.92
N ALA A 98 -29.94 -10.88 -12.02
CA ALA A 98 -29.08 -10.71 -10.86
C ALA A 98 -29.24 -9.31 -10.22
N SER A 99 -29.45 -9.29 -8.89
CA SER A 99 -29.55 -8.06 -8.11
C SER A 99 -28.22 -7.69 -7.45
N ASP A 100 -28.05 -6.41 -7.10
CA ASP A 100 -26.95 -5.99 -6.24
C ASP A 100 -27.15 -6.57 -4.83
N TYR A 101 -26.06 -6.82 -4.10
CA TYR A 101 -26.10 -7.16 -2.69
C TYR A 101 -26.28 -5.89 -1.83
N ASP A 102 -27.17 -5.91 -0.83
CA ASP A 102 -27.29 -4.79 0.12
C ASP A 102 -26.18 -4.91 1.18
N LEU A 103 -25.14 -4.08 1.05
CA LEU A 103 -23.99 -4.13 1.95
C LEU A 103 -24.35 -3.82 3.41
N LYS A 104 -25.52 -3.22 3.69
CA LYS A 104 -26.02 -3.05 5.06
C LYS A 104 -26.27 -4.39 5.76
N GLU A 105 -26.57 -5.46 5.01
CA GLU A 105 -26.69 -6.81 5.56
C GLU A 105 -25.36 -7.25 6.17
N LEU A 106 -24.25 -7.05 5.47
CA LEU A 106 -22.90 -7.33 5.99
C LEU A 106 -22.59 -6.49 7.25
N TRP A 107 -22.94 -5.21 7.27
CA TRP A 107 -22.64 -4.32 8.39
C TRP A 107 -23.45 -4.64 9.66
N ARG A 108 -24.64 -5.23 9.50
CA ARG A 108 -25.55 -5.60 10.59
C ARG A 108 -25.45 -7.06 11.02
N GLU A 109 -24.61 -7.83 10.34
CA GLU A 109 -24.40 -9.24 10.62
C GLU A 109 -23.82 -9.49 12.02
N ASN A 110 -23.92 -10.73 12.49
CA ASN A 110 -23.20 -11.23 13.66
C ASN A 110 -21.74 -10.76 13.64
N GLU A 111 -21.24 -10.30 14.79
CA GLU A 111 -19.94 -9.63 14.89
C GLU A 111 -18.76 -10.48 14.36
N ASP A 112 -18.76 -11.79 14.62
CA ASP A 112 -17.69 -12.70 14.16
C ASP A 112 -17.78 -12.96 12.66
N ILE A 113 -18.99 -13.16 12.12
CA ILE A 113 -19.21 -13.31 10.68
C ILE A 113 -18.86 -12.02 9.93
N ARG A 114 -19.30 -10.87 10.44
CA ARG A 114 -18.94 -9.55 9.91
C ARG A 114 -17.43 -9.35 9.93
N SER A 115 -16.76 -9.74 11.01
CA SER A 115 -15.32 -9.66 11.18
C SER A 115 -14.58 -10.46 10.11
N LEU A 116 -14.93 -11.74 9.92
CA LEU A 116 -14.32 -12.60 8.91
C LEU A 116 -14.59 -12.12 7.48
N LYS A 117 -15.85 -11.77 7.17
CA LYS A 117 -16.19 -11.19 5.85
C LYS A 117 -15.49 -9.86 5.59
N SER A 118 -15.27 -9.04 6.61
CA SER A 118 -14.53 -7.77 6.50
C SER A 118 -13.04 -8.01 6.27
N LEU A 119 -12.42 -8.99 6.95
CA LEU A 119 -11.04 -9.40 6.67
C LEU A 119 -10.86 -9.81 5.21
N ILE A 120 -11.78 -10.62 4.68
CA ILE A 120 -11.76 -11.03 3.27
C ILE A 120 -11.95 -9.79 2.38
N LEU A 121 -13.03 -9.02 2.55
CA LEU A 121 -13.34 -7.86 1.70
C LEU A 121 -12.20 -6.84 1.66
N PHE A 122 -11.61 -6.52 2.81
CA PHE A 122 -10.51 -5.58 2.88
C PHE A 122 -9.21 -6.16 2.34
N GLY A 123 -8.99 -7.47 2.47
CA GLY A 123 -7.95 -8.19 1.73
C GLY A 123 -8.13 -8.07 0.22
N LEU A 124 -9.35 -8.30 -0.29
CA LEU A 124 -9.66 -8.17 -1.72
C LEU A 124 -9.47 -6.75 -2.23
N ARG A 125 -9.79 -5.71 -1.45
CA ARG A 125 -9.52 -4.31 -1.80
C ARG A 125 -8.02 -4.05 -2.00
N GLY A 126 -7.18 -4.56 -1.09
CA GLY A 126 -5.73 -4.48 -1.23
C GLY A 126 -5.21 -5.25 -2.44
N MET A 127 -5.70 -6.48 -2.64
CA MET A 127 -5.37 -7.31 -3.81
C MET A 127 -5.80 -6.67 -5.13
N GLY A 128 -6.97 -6.01 -5.17
CA GLY A 128 -7.47 -5.30 -6.33
C GLY A 128 -6.52 -4.20 -6.78
N ALA A 129 -5.89 -3.49 -5.83
CA ALA A 129 -4.87 -2.50 -6.16
C ALA A 129 -3.62 -3.14 -6.82
N TYR A 130 -3.13 -4.26 -6.29
CA TYR A 130 -1.97 -4.93 -6.88
C TYR A 130 -2.28 -5.57 -8.24
N ALA A 131 -3.43 -6.22 -8.36
CA ALA A 131 -3.92 -6.79 -9.61
C ALA A 131 -4.10 -5.70 -10.68
N TYR A 132 -4.59 -4.52 -10.30
CA TYR A 132 -4.69 -3.38 -11.20
C TYR A 132 -3.33 -2.96 -11.75
N HIS A 133 -2.32 -2.78 -10.89
CA HIS A 133 -0.98 -2.39 -11.34
C HIS A 133 -0.30 -3.44 -12.24
N ALA A 134 -0.56 -4.73 -11.98
CA ALA A 134 -0.12 -5.79 -12.89
C ALA A 134 -0.86 -5.70 -14.24
N LEU A 135 -2.18 -5.48 -14.21
CA LEU A 135 -3.05 -5.40 -15.39
C LEU A 135 -2.65 -4.25 -16.32
N VAL A 136 -2.38 -3.06 -15.80
CA VAL A 136 -1.96 -1.91 -16.64
C VAL A 136 -0.61 -2.16 -17.32
N LEU A 137 0.24 -3.02 -16.76
CA LEU A 137 1.48 -3.50 -17.39
C LEU A 137 1.26 -4.71 -18.31
N GLY A 138 0.03 -5.18 -18.48
CA GLY A 138 -0.33 -6.31 -19.34
C GLY A 138 -0.19 -7.69 -18.70
N TYR A 139 -0.10 -7.78 -17.36
CA TYR A 139 0.03 -9.03 -16.62
C TYR A 139 -1.30 -9.39 -15.95
N THR A 140 -1.66 -10.67 -16.04
CA THR A 140 -2.86 -11.21 -15.40
C THR A 140 -2.61 -12.67 -14.97
N ASP A 141 -3.42 -13.18 -14.04
CA ASP A 141 -3.35 -14.55 -13.57
C ASP A 141 -4.75 -15.10 -13.30
N ASP A 142 -5.08 -16.22 -13.94
CA ASP A 142 -6.42 -16.81 -13.89
C ASP A 142 -6.84 -17.23 -12.48
N GLU A 143 -5.90 -17.65 -11.63
CA GLU A 143 -6.20 -18.05 -10.26
C GLU A 143 -6.51 -16.83 -9.39
N VAL A 144 -5.74 -15.75 -9.55
CA VAL A 144 -6.01 -14.46 -8.90
C VAL A 144 -7.37 -13.92 -9.33
N ASN A 145 -7.65 -13.90 -10.63
CA ASN A 145 -8.92 -13.43 -11.19
C ASN A 145 -10.10 -14.25 -10.69
N SER A 146 -10.02 -15.58 -10.79
CA SER A 146 -11.08 -16.49 -10.33
C SER A 146 -11.35 -16.36 -8.83
N PHE A 147 -10.32 -16.07 -8.03
CA PHE A 147 -10.46 -15.91 -6.60
C PHE A 147 -11.29 -14.68 -6.21
N PHE A 148 -11.23 -13.57 -6.97
CA PHE A 148 -12.08 -12.41 -6.70
C PHE A 148 -13.57 -12.80 -6.74
N TYR A 149 -13.99 -13.59 -7.74
CA TYR A 149 -15.35 -14.10 -7.86
C TYR A 149 -15.70 -15.02 -6.69
N LYS A 150 -14.86 -16.01 -6.40
CA LYS A 150 -15.07 -16.95 -5.29
C LYS A 150 -15.27 -16.23 -3.96
N ALA A 151 -14.40 -15.26 -3.66
CA ALA A 151 -14.39 -14.59 -2.37
C ALA A 151 -15.54 -13.58 -2.23
N LEU A 152 -15.83 -12.80 -3.27
CA LEU A 152 -16.98 -11.88 -3.28
C LEU A 152 -18.32 -12.63 -3.19
N TYR A 153 -18.44 -13.78 -3.86
CA TYR A 153 -19.60 -14.66 -3.74
C TYR A 153 -19.81 -15.10 -2.27
N ALA A 154 -18.77 -15.63 -1.64
CA ALA A 154 -18.85 -16.06 -0.24
C ALA A 154 -19.17 -14.91 0.75
N ILE A 155 -18.76 -13.67 0.46
CA ILE A 155 -19.16 -12.50 1.25
C ILE A 155 -20.66 -12.23 1.13
N GLY A 156 -21.23 -12.39 -0.07
CA GLY A 156 -22.67 -12.21 -0.31
C GLY A 156 -23.54 -13.30 0.33
N GLU A 157 -23.02 -14.51 0.49
CA GLU A 157 -23.79 -15.67 0.95
C GLU A 157 -23.78 -15.89 2.47
N ASN A 158 -24.67 -16.77 2.94
CA ASN A 158 -24.70 -17.25 4.34
C ASN A 158 -23.59 -18.28 4.60
N THR A 159 -22.34 -17.92 4.34
CA THR A 159 -21.18 -18.79 4.53
C THR A 159 -20.86 -18.98 6.03
N PRO A 160 -20.72 -20.23 6.52
CA PRO A 160 -20.36 -20.52 7.91
C PRO A 160 -19.00 -19.95 8.33
N ALA A 161 -18.82 -19.70 9.63
CA ALA A 161 -17.62 -19.07 10.19
C ALA A 161 -16.32 -19.85 9.93
N ASP A 162 -16.34 -21.18 10.00
CA ASP A 162 -15.19 -22.04 9.71
C ASP A 162 -14.76 -21.91 8.25
N LYS A 163 -15.72 -21.86 7.32
CA LYS A 163 -15.46 -21.65 5.89
C LYS A 163 -14.98 -20.24 5.56
N LEU A 164 -15.51 -19.23 6.25
CA LEU A 164 -14.98 -17.87 6.13
C LEU A 164 -13.55 -17.79 6.67
N LEU A 165 -13.22 -18.47 7.77
CA LEU A 165 -11.86 -18.51 8.31
C LEU A 165 -10.88 -19.21 7.36
N GLU A 166 -11.28 -20.33 6.73
CA GLU A 166 -10.52 -20.96 5.64
C GLU A 166 -10.27 -19.97 4.50
N LEU A 167 -11.29 -19.22 4.10
CA LEU A 167 -11.21 -18.24 3.01
C LEU A 167 -10.35 -17.01 3.37
N VAL A 168 -10.27 -16.59 4.64
CA VAL A 168 -9.31 -15.58 5.10
C VAL A 168 -7.88 -16.04 4.85
N MET A 169 -7.55 -17.30 5.16
CA MET A 169 -6.21 -17.86 4.90
C MET A 169 -5.94 -18.00 3.40
N GLU A 170 -6.95 -18.43 2.63
CA GLU A 170 -6.84 -18.51 1.18
C GLU A 170 -6.65 -17.13 0.52
N THR A 171 -7.28 -16.09 1.06
CA THR A 171 -7.05 -14.69 0.64
C THR A 171 -5.57 -14.31 0.81
N GLY A 172 -4.95 -14.70 1.92
CA GLY A 172 -3.53 -14.51 2.15
C GLY A 172 -2.64 -15.23 1.12
N ARG A 173 -2.98 -16.48 0.79
CA ARG A 173 -2.28 -17.26 -0.23
C ARG A 173 -2.38 -16.63 -1.61
N ILE A 174 -3.58 -16.26 -2.05
CA ILE A 174 -3.77 -15.66 -3.37
C ILE A 174 -3.17 -14.27 -3.43
N ASN A 175 -3.20 -13.49 -2.34
CA ASN A 175 -2.48 -12.22 -2.31
C ASN A 175 -0.96 -12.40 -2.49
N LEU A 176 -0.35 -13.47 -1.95
CA LEU A 176 1.06 -13.75 -2.18
C LEU A 176 1.35 -13.96 -3.68
N LYS A 177 0.48 -14.71 -4.37
CA LYS A 177 0.55 -14.89 -5.82
C LYS A 177 0.32 -13.58 -6.60
N CYS A 178 -0.61 -12.75 -6.14
CA CYS A 178 -0.88 -11.43 -6.73
C CYS A 178 0.34 -10.50 -6.61
N MET A 179 0.99 -10.46 -5.44
CA MET A 179 2.23 -9.70 -5.26
C MET A 179 3.39 -10.27 -6.09
N GLU A 180 3.49 -11.58 -6.24
CA GLU A 180 4.47 -12.21 -7.15
C GLU A 180 4.24 -11.78 -8.61
N MET A 181 2.99 -11.78 -9.06
CA MET A 181 2.62 -11.30 -10.40
C MET A 181 3.02 -9.83 -10.60
N LEU A 182 2.77 -8.97 -9.61
CA LEU A 182 3.16 -7.55 -9.67
C LEU A 182 4.68 -7.34 -9.60
N ASP A 183 5.40 -8.10 -8.77
CA ASP A 183 6.87 -8.10 -8.72
C ASP A 183 7.45 -8.45 -10.09
N LYS A 184 6.94 -9.51 -10.73
CA LYS A 184 7.31 -9.89 -12.09
C LYS A 184 7.01 -8.77 -13.08
N ALA A 185 5.79 -8.23 -13.07
CA ALA A 185 5.38 -7.17 -13.98
C ALA A 185 6.31 -5.94 -13.91
N ASN A 186 6.63 -5.50 -12.69
CA ASN A 186 7.53 -4.37 -12.47
C ASN A 186 8.97 -4.68 -12.89
N THR A 187 9.51 -5.82 -12.45
CA THR A 187 10.92 -6.15 -12.67
C THR A 187 11.23 -6.51 -14.13
N GLU A 188 10.32 -7.17 -14.85
CA GLU A 188 10.46 -7.43 -16.28
C GLU A 188 10.30 -6.13 -17.11
N SER A 189 9.47 -5.20 -16.67
CA SER A 189 9.23 -3.92 -17.38
C SER A 189 10.34 -2.89 -17.17
N TYR A 190 10.93 -2.85 -15.96
CA TYR A 190 11.80 -1.75 -15.52
C TYR A 190 13.19 -2.19 -15.01
N GLY A 191 13.45 -3.48 -14.92
CA GLY A 191 14.65 -4.09 -14.35
C GLY A 191 14.54 -4.32 -12.84
N HIS A 192 15.39 -5.19 -12.28
CA HIS A 192 15.41 -5.40 -10.83
C HIS A 192 15.89 -4.13 -10.08
N PRO A 193 15.24 -3.74 -8.97
CA PRO A 193 15.69 -2.65 -8.12
C PRO A 193 17.14 -2.82 -7.69
N VAL A 194 17.94 -1.75 -7.79
CA VAL A 194 19.32 -1.71 -7.29
C VAL A 194 19.49 -0.60 -6.26
N PRO A 195 20.39 -0.77 -5.25
CA PRO A 195 20.63 0.25 -4.23
C PRO A 195 20.92 1.62 -4.85
N THR A 196 20.12 2.60 -4.45
CA THR A 196 20.13 3.95 -5.02
C THR A 196 19.93 4.96 -3.91
N VAL A 197 20.85 5.93 -3.83
CA VAL A 197 20.72 7.11 -2.97
C VAL A 197 19.87 8.15 -3.70
N VAL A 198 18.83 8.64 -3.04
CA VAL A 198 17.86 9.57 -3.59
C VAL A 198 17.93 10.89 -2.81
N PRO A 199 18.25 12.02 -3.47
CA PRO A 199 18.32 13.30 -2.81
C PRO A 199 16.91 13.83 -2.47
N LEU A 200 16.81 14.60 -1.39
CA LEU A 200 15.61 15.38 -1.03
C LEU A 200 15.71 16.85 -1.43
N THR A 201 16.75 17.22 -2.17
CA THR A 201 16.91 18.56 -2.74
C THR A 201 16.05 18.71 -3.99
N ILE A 202 15.25 19.77 -4.03
CA ILE A 202 14.49 20.18 -5.20
C ILE A 202 15.28 21.25 -5.93
N GLU A 203 15.71 20.95 -7.15
CA GLU A 203 16.46 21.88 -8.00
C GLU A 203 15.57 23.05 -8.43
N LYS A 204 16.17 24.22 -8.63
CA LYS A 204 15.49 25.39 -9.18
C LYS A 204 14.87 25.12 -10.56
N GLY A 205 13.80 25.85 -10.85
CA GLY A 205 13.06 25.76 -12.11
C GLY A 205 11.84 24.84 -12.05
N PRO A 206 11.11 24.69 -13.17
CA PRO A 206 9.84 23.98 -13.22
C PRO A 206 9.98 22.51 -12.85
N PHE A 207 9.04 22.00 -12.06
CA PHE A 207 9.00 20.59 -11.71
C PHE A 207 7.57 20.05 -11.57
N ILE A 208 7.42 18.73 -11.58
CA ILE A 208 6.18 18.00 -11.31
C ILE A 208 6.47 17.01 -10.16
N VAL A 209 5.52 16.90 -9.23
CA VAL A 209 5.56 15.83 -8.21
C VAL A 209 4.59 14.73 -8.61
N ILE A 210 5.04 13.47 -8.60
CA ILE A 210 4.19 12.30 -8.83
C ILE A 210 4.11 11.45 -7.55
N SER A 211 2.88 11.12 -7.16
CA SER A 211 2.54 10.43 -5.92
C SER A 211 1.66 9.23 -6.23
N GLY A 212 1.70 8.22 -5.37
CA GLY A 212 0.98 6.97 -5.57
C GLY A 212 1.93 5.80 -5.76
N HIS A 213 1.58 4.84 -6.61
CA HIS A 213 2.36 3.61 -6.79
C HIS A 213 2.62 3.25 -8.26
N ASP A 214 1.85 3.80 -9.20
CA ASP A 214 1.88 3.35 -10.59
C ASP A 214 3.17 3.76 -11.32
N LEU A 215 3.94 2.74 -11.75
CA LEU A 215 5.21 2.95 -12.44
C LEU A 215 5.03 3.21 -13.95
N LEU A 216 3.91 2.80 -14.54
CA LEU A 216 3.63 3.07 -15.96
C LEU A 216 3.33 4.55 -16.18
N ASP A 217 2.52 5.14 -15.32
CA ASP A 217 2.27 6.58 -15.33
C ASP A 217 3.55 7.39 -15.18
N LEU A 218 4.46 6.96 -14.29
CA LEU A 218 5.79 7.58 -14.19
C LEU A 218 6.59 7.44 -15.48
N GLN A 219 6.63 6.25 -16.10
CA GLN A 219 7.33 6.05 -17.37
C GLN A 219 6.78 7.00 -18.45
N LEU A 220 5.46 7.03 -18.63
CA LEU A 220 4.80 7.86 -19.64
C LEU A 220 4.99 9.36 -19.37
N LEU A 221 4.98 9.77 -18.10
CA LEU A 221 5.29 11.15 -17.70
C LEU A 221 6.74 11.51 -18.03
N LEU A 222 7.70 10.63 -17.72
CA LEU A 222 9.12 10.83 -18.02
C LEU A 222 9.37 10.94 -19.53
N GLU A 223 8.70 10.11 -20.33
CA GLU A 223 8.77 10.14 -21.79
C GLU A 223 8.22 11.44 -22.37
N GLN A 224 7.05 11.89 -21.90
CA GLN A 224 6.42 13.12 -22.39
C GLN A 224 7.15 14.40 -21.92
N THR A 225 7.82 14.35 -20.77
CA THR A 225 8.59 15.49 -20.22
C THR A 225 10.06 15.50 -20.65
N LYS A 226 10.48 14.52 -21.45
CA LYS A 226 11.83 14.48 -21.99
C LYS A 226 12.14 15.78 -22.76
N ASP A 227 13.30 16.36 -22.48
CA ASP A 227 13.79 17.60 -23.09
C ASP A 227 12.88 18.84 -22.87
N SER A 228 11.88 18.76 -21.99
CA SER A 228 10.95 19.88 -21.76
C SER A 228 11.44 20.91 -20.74
N GLY A 229 12.58 20.66 -20.09
CA GLY A 229 13.13 21.46 -18.99
C GLY A 229 12.32 21.37 -17.69
N ILE A 230 11.49 20.32 -17.51
CA ILE A 230 10.71 20.07 -16.31
C ILE A 230 11.34 18.91 -15.55
N ASN A 231 11.71 19.12 -14.30
CA ASN A 231 12.19 18.04 -13.42
C ASN A 231 11.02 17.24 -12.82
N ILE A 232 11.22 15.95 -12.59
CA ILE A 232 10.25 15.05 -11.98
C ILE A 232 10.74 14.63 -10.60
N TYR A 233 9.88 14.74 -9.60
CA TYR A 233 10.11 14.30 -8.23
C TYR A 233 9.05 13.28 -7.82
N THR A 234 9.49 12.19 -7.18
CA THR A 234 8.58 11.22 -6.58
C THR A 234 8.06 11.73 -5.23
N HIS A 235 6.94 11.23 -4.75
CA HIS A 235 6.44 11.49 -3.40
C HIS A 235 5.82 10.21 -2.81
N GLY A 236 6.00 10.00 -1.50
CA GLY A 236 5.47 8.85 -0.79
C GLY A 236 5.90 7.51 -1.41
N GLU A 237 4.92 6.70 -1.81
CA GLU A 237 5.15 5.36 -2.34
C GLU A 237 5.77 5.32 -3.76
N MET A 238 6.01 6.48 -4.38
CA MET A 238 6.78 6.54 -5.64
C MET A 238 8.30 6.54 -5.43
N LEU A 239 8.80 6.73 -4.18
CA LEU A 239 10.25 6.72 -3.89
C LEU A 239 11.01 5.51 -4.49
N PRO A 240 10.50 4.27 -4.41
CA PRO A 240 11.21 3.09 -4.93
C PRO A 240 11.44 3.11 -6.44
N ALA A 241 10.72 3.95 -7.21
CA ALA A 241 10.92 4.07 -8.65
C ALA A 241 12.37 4.42 -9.03
N HIS A 242 13.08 5.13 -8.16
CA HIS A 242 14.50 5.49 -8.34
C HIS A 242 15.44 4.28 -8.37
N ALA A 243 15.04 3.13 -7.80
CA ALA A 243 15.86 1.93 -7.81
C ALA A 243 15.78 1.15 -9.14
N TYR A 244 14.74 1.38 -9.94
CA TYR A 244 14.52 0.65 -11.19
C TYR A 244 15.43 1.18 -12.31
N PRO A 245 16.32 0.34 -12.89
CA PRO A 245 17.32 0.79 -13.87
C PRO A 245 16.74 1.55 -15.08
N LYS A 246 15.60 1.11 -15.62
CA LYS A 246 14.96 1.78 -16.76
C LYS A 246 14.45 3.17 -16.40
N LEU A 247 13.79 3.32 -15.26
CA LEU A 247 13.20 4.59 -14.83
C LEU A 247 14.27 5.60 -14.39
N LYS A 248 15.29 5.17 -13.66
CA LYS A 248 16.37 6.07 -13.23
C LYS A 248 17.32 6.50 -14.35
N SER A 249 17.21 5.90 -15.54
CA SER A 249 17.99 6.31 -16.71
C SER A 249 17.59 7.70 -17.24
N TYR A 250 16.40 8.20 -16.86
CA TYR A 250 15.93 9.53 -17.20
C TYR A 250 16.58 10.58 -16.29
N PRO A 251 17.44 11.48 -16.79
CA PRO A 251 18.24 12.38 -15.95
C PRO A 251 17.41 13.49 -15.27
N HIS A 252 16.18 13.71 -15.72
CA HIS A 252 15.23 14.64 -15.12
C HIS A 252 14.32 13.98 -14.07
N LEU A 253 14.45 12.67 -13.80
CA LEU A 253 13.97 12.06 -12.55
C LEU A 253 14.99 12.38 -11.45
N LYS A 254 14.72 13.41 -10.64
CA LYS A 254 15.75 14.06 -9.82
C LYS A 254 15.87 13.55 -8.39
N GLY A 255 14.75 13.35 -7.71
CA GLY A 255 14.75 13.01 -6.29
C GLY A 255 13.37 12.74 -5.75
N ASN A 256 13.24 12.77 -4.42
CA ASN A 256 11.96 12.58 -3.73
C ASN A 256 11.55 13.88 -3.02
N PHE A 257 10.33 14.34 -3.29
CA PHE A 257 9.71 15.47 -2.64
C PHE A 257 9.01 15.01 -1.36
N GLY A 258 9.33 15.67 -0.24
CA GLY A 258 8.60 15.49 1.01
C GLY A 258 8.73 14.10 1.64
N THR A 259 7.68 13.69 2.35
CA THR A 259 7.69 12.50 3.21
C THR A 259 6.49 11.57 2.91
N ALA A 260 5.92 10.91 3.92
CA ALA A 260 4.74 10.06 3.75
C ALA A 260 3.46 10.89 3.55
N TRP A 261 2.44 10.21 3.00
CA TRP A 261 1.20 10.81 2.49
C TRP A 261 0.46 11.72 3.47
N GLN A 262 0.53 11.48 4.78
CA GLN A 262 -0.21 12.26 5.77
C GLN A 262 0.30 13.72 5.90
N ASN A 263 1.53 13.99 5.46
CA ASN A 263 2.13 15.32 5.52
C ASN A 263 1.81 16.16 4.27
N GLN A 264 1.19 15.56 3.25
CA GLN A 264 0.97 16.19 1.94
C GLN A 264 0.27 17.56 2.04
N GLN A 265 -0.69 17.73 2.95
CA GLN A 265 -1.41 19.01 3.06
C GLN A 265 -0.55 20.16 3.59
N LYS A 266 0.54 19.85 4.29
CA LYS A 266 1.54 20.82 4.75
C LYS A 266 2.61 21.00 3.67
N GLU A 267 3.07 19.90 3.09
CA GLU A 267 4.12 19.89 2.07
C GLU A 267 3.69 20.56 0.76
N PHE A 268 2.40 20.45 0.40
CA PHE A 268 1.84 21.02 -0.82
C PHE A 268 1.24 22.41 -0.63
N ALA A 269 1.18 22.94 0.60
CA ALA A 269 0.48 24.19 0.91
C ALA A 269 0.85 25.34 -0.04
N ASP A 270 2.14 25.50 -0.30
CA ASP A 270 2.73 26.58 -1.11
C ASP A 270 3.61 26.03 -2.26
N ILE A 271 3.38 24.79 -2.69
CA ILE A 271 4.25 24.14 -3.69
C ILE A 271 4.12 24.82 -5.06
N PRO A 272 5.18 25.36 -5.68
CA PRO A 272 5.10 26.00 -7.00
C PRO A 272 5.18 24.97 -8.15
N ALA A 273 4.47 23.84 -8.01
CA ALA A 273 4.44 22.75 -8.98
C ALA A 273 3.10 22.01 -8.93
N PRO A 274 2.68 21.37 -10.03
CA PRO A 274 1.57 20.44 -10.00
C PRO A 274 1.95 19.12 -9.32
N VAL A 275 0.94 18.45 -8.77
CA VAL A 275 1.05 17.11 -8.18
C VAL A 275 0.12 16.17 -8.91
N LEU A 276 0.66 15.07 -9.45
CA LEU A 276 -0.10 13.99 -10.09
C LEU A 276 -0.26 12.81 -9.12
N PHE A 277 -1.49 12.43 -8.84
CA PHE A 277 -1.81 11.25 -8.04
C PHE A 277 -2.22 10.08 -8.94
N THR A 278 -1.40 9.03 -8.95
CA THR A 278 -1.66 7.77 -9.67
C THR A 278 -2.48 6.78 -8.83
N THR A 279 -2.41 6.88 -7.50
CA THR A 279 -3.17 6.05 -6.56
C THR A 279 -3.45 6.80 -5.26
N ASN A 280 -4.01 6.11 -4.26
CA ASN A 280 -3.98 6.57 -2.87
C ASN A 280 -2.53 6.86 -2.38
N CYS A 281 -2.32 7.77 -1.44
CA CYS A 281 -3.31 8.39 -0.56
C CYS A 281 -3.52 9.88 -0.85
N LEU A 282 -4.58 10.22 -1.57
CA LEU A 282 -5.04 11.60 -1.72
C LEU A 282 -5.85 12.02 -0.48
N MET A 283 -5.37 13.01 0.25
CA MET A 283 -6.16 13.62 1.34
C MET A 283 -7.14 14.65 0.76
N PRO A 284 -8.19 15.05 1.52
CA PRO A 284 -9.02 16.18 1.14
C PRO A 284 -8.18 17.38 0.70
N VAL A 285 -8.38 17.80 -0.55
CA VAL A 285 -7.57 18.83 -1.21
C VAL A 285 -7.89 20.20 -0.61
N LYS A 286 -6.87 20.91 -0.13
CA LYS A 286 -7.03 22.27 0.41
C LYS A 286 -7.09 23.29 -0.72
N GLU A 287 -7.77 24.39 -0.46
CA GLU A 287 -7.92 25.51 -1.42
C GLU A 287 -6.58 26.08 -1.89
N SER A 288 -5.56 26.14 -1.03
CA SER A 288 -4.28 26.79 -1.34
C SER A 288 -3.50 26.16 -2.50
N TYR A 289 -3.74 24.88 -2.81
CA TYR A 289 -3.08 24.15 -3.89
C TYR A 289 -4.05 23.36 -4.78
N ARG A 290 -5.36 23.57 -4.61
CA ARG A 290 -6.40 22.86 -5.38
C ARG A 290 -6.19 22.97 -6.89
N ASP A 291 -5.76 24.14 -7.35
CA ASP A 291 -5.60 24.51 -8.75
C ASP A 291 -4.48 23.77 -9.50
N ARG A 292 -3.71 22.92 -8.80
CA ARG A 292 -2.55 22.21 -9.33
C ARG A 292 -2.48 20.74 -8.89
N ILE A 293 -3.60 20.17 -8.42
CA ILE A 293 -3.74 18.73 -8.20
C ILE A 293 -4.35 18.07 -9.43
N PHE A 294 -3.71 17.01 -9.89
CA PHE A 294 -4.17 16.16 -10.97
C PHE A 294 -4.36 14.74 -10.46
N THR A 295 -5.39 14.08 -10.97
CA THR A 295 -5.68 12.67 -10.65
C THR A 295 -5.63 11.85 -11.93
N THR A 296 -5.39 10.55 -11.81
CA THR A 296 -5.47 9.59 -12.91
C THR A 296 -5.77 8.20 -12.34
N GLU A 297 -5.90 7.20 -13.21
CA GLU A 297 -6.34 5.84 -12.85
C GLU A 297 -7.64 5.86 -12.07
N THR A 298 -7.70 5.15 -10.94
CA THR A 298 -8.87 5.06 -10.06
C THR A 298 -9.00 6.24 -9.10
N VAL A 299 -8.02 7.16 -9.06
CA VAL A 299 -8.03 8.31 -8.16
C VAL A 299 -9.02 9.35 -8.66
N GLY A 300 -9.90 9.80 -7.77
CA GLY A 300 -10.89 10.83 -8.08
C GLY A 300 -11.08 11.80 -6.92
N TYR A 301 -11.19 13.09 -7.22
CA TYR A 301 -11.58 14.09 -6.25
C TYR A 301 -12.43 15.15 -6.95
N PRO A 302 -13.55 15.60 -6.34
CA PRO A 302 -14.45 16.55 -6.98
C PRO A 302 -13.72 17.79 -7.51
N GLU A 303 -14.06 18.19 -8.74
CA GLU A 303 -13.56 19.40 -9.41
C GLU A 303 -12.06 19.37 -9.78
N MET A 304 -11.36 18.25 -9.56
CA MET A 304 -9.95 18.14 -9.95
C MET A 304 -9.85 17.72 -11.42
N VAL A 305 -8.77 18.12 -12.07
CA VAL A 305 -8.49 17.64 -13.43
C VAL A 305 -8.09 16.18 -13.35
N HIS A 306 -8.81 15.34 -14.09
CA HIS A 306 -8.52 13.92 -14.22
C HIS A 306 -7.86 13.63 -15.58
N ILE A 307 -6.71 12.98 -15.57
CA ILE A 307 -6.00 12.51 -16.76
C ILE A 307 -6.54 11.11 -17.09
N GLY A 308 -7.28 10.99 -18.18
CA GLY A 308 -7.91 9.74 -18.60
C GLY A 308 -6.96 8.76 -19.28
N ASP A 309 -7.54 7.70 -19.85
CA ASP A 309 -6.84 6.53 -20.41
C ASP A 309 -5.80 6.82 -21.49
N ASN A 310 -5.91 7.96 -22.20
CA ASN A 310 -4.92 8.36 -23.19
C ASN A 310 -3.60 8.85 -22.58
N LYS A 311 -3.56 9.04 -21.25
CA LYS A 311 -2.40 9.47 -20.47
C LYS A 311 -1.71 10.73 -21.03
N ASP A 312 -2.52 11.67 -21.53
CA ASP A 312 -2.02 12.94 -22.01
C ASP A 312 -1.68 13.86 -20.83
N PHE A 313 -0.39 14.00 -20.53
CA PHE A 313 0.09 14.84 -19.43
C PHE A 313 0.33 16.30 -19.84
N SER A 314 -0.10 16.73 -21.03
CA SER A 314 0.09 18.11 -21.52
C SER A 314 -0.46 19.17 -20.57
N ALA A 315 -1.60 18.92 -19.93
CA ALA A 315 -2.18 19.82 -18.93
C ALA A 315 -1.30 19.95 -17.67
N VAL A 316 -0.73 18.84 -17.19
CA VAL A 316 0.18 18.82 -16.05
C VAL A 316 1.47 19.59 -16.39
N MET A 317 2.02 19.35 -17.57
CA MET A 317 3.23 20.02 -18.06
C MET A 317 3.03 21.52 -18.25
N ALA A 318 1.89 21.93 -18.81
CA ALA A 318 1.53 23.34 -18.97
C ALA A 318 1.46 24.03 -17.60
N LYS A 319 0.85 23.37 -16.60
CA LYS A 319 0.77 23.88 -15.24
C LYS A 319 2.15 24.01 -14.58
N ALA A 320 3.05 23.04 -14.76
CA ALA A 320 4.42 23.12 -14.25
C ALA A 320 5.18 24.32 -14.84
N LYS A 321 5.09 24.54 -16.15
CA LYS A 321 5.71 25.69 -16.82
C LYS A 321 5.11 27.02 -16.35
N GLN A 322 3.79 27.07 -16.15
CA GLN A 322 3.11 28.26 -15.63
C GLN A 322 3.58 28.62 -14.21
N LEU A 323 3.75 27.63 -13.34
CA LEU A 323 4.14 27.86 -11.94
C LEU A 323 5.64 28.16 -11.78
N GLY A 324 6.49 27.74 -12.72
CA GLY A 324 7.91 28.10 -12.78
C GLY A 324 8.81 27.41 -11.75
N GLY A 325 8.24 26.71 -10.75
CA GLY A 325 8.98 26.02 -9.70
C GLY A 325 9.66 26.97 -8.71
N TYR A 326 10.73 26.50 -8.05
CA TYR A 326 11.50 27.31 -7.11
C TYR A 326 12.53 28.19 -7.84
N ALA A 327 12.79 29.38 -7.31
CA ALA A 327 13.81 30.29 -7.85
C ALA A 327 15.26 29.80 -7.56
N GLU A 328 15.43 29.07 -6.46
CA GLU A 328 16.69 28.53 -5.98
C GLU A 328 16.48 27.08 -5.55
N ASP A 329 17.57 26.31 -5.47
CA ASP A 329 17.51 24.93 -4.99
C ASP A 329 16.97 24.92 -3.56
N ARG A 330 15.97 24.07 -3.31
CA ARG A 330 15.33 23.93 -2.00
C ARG A 330 15.72 22.59 -1.40
N VAL A 331 16.62 22.61 -0.42
CA VAL A 331 16.93 21.42 0.38
C VAL A 331 15.73 21.13 1.29
N MET A 332 15.09 19.98 1.07
CA MET A 332 14.13 19.43 2.02
C MET A 332 14.84 18.43 2.93
N THR A 333 14.21 18.11 4.05
CA THR A 333 14.69 17.05 4.95
C THR A 333 13.59 16.03 5.20
N GLY A 334 13.99 14.80 5.50
CA GLY A 334 13.12 13.85 6.15
C GLY A 334 12.76 14.31 7.57
N ILE A 335 11.93 13.52 8.27
CA ILE A 335 11.39 13.94 9.57
C ILE A 335 12.44 13.96 10.68
N ASN A 336 13.61 13.32 10.47
CA ASN A 336 14.74 13.29 11.39
C ASN A 336 15.89 14.21 10.95
N GLY A 337 15.71 15.00 9.88
CA GLY A 337 16.69 15.98 9.41
C GLY A 337 17.66 15.48 8.33
N GLY A 338 17.52 14.24 7.86
CA GLY A 338 18.34 13.72 6.75
C GLY A 338 17.98 14.40 5.42
N THR A 339 18.97 14.63 4.56
CA THR A 339 18.81 15.33 3.26
C THR A 339 18.77 14.38 2.06
N GLN A 340 18.92 13.08 2.31
CA GLN A 340 18.87 12.01 1.32
C GLN A 340 18.34 10.74 1.98
N VAL A 341 17.81 9.83 1.17
CA VAL A 341 17.34 8.50 1.59
C VAL A 341 17.89 7.45 0.64
N THR A 342 17.85 6.18 1.04
CA THR A 342 18.28 5.06 0.18
C THR A 342 17.12 4.12 -0.09
N THR A 343 17.04 3.56 -1.31
CA THR A 343 16.05 2.56 -1.71
C THR A 343 16.67 1.53 -2.67
N GLY A 344 15.98 0.42 -2.94
CA GLY A 344 16.41 -0.56 -3.94
C GLY A 344 17.00 -1.87 -3.41
N PHE A 345 16.74 -2.21 -2.15
CA PHE A 345 17.12 -3.48 -1.55
C PHE A 345 16.05 -4.57 -1.76
N GLY A 346 15.58 -4.73 -2.99
CA GLY A 346 14.64 -5.80 -3.38
C GLY A 346 15.29 -7.19 -3.30
N HIS A 347 14.50 -8.25 -3.52
CA HIS A 347 14.97 -9.64 -3.33
C HIS A 347 16.24 -9.96 -4.13
N ASN A 348 16.32 -9.59 -5.41
CA ASN A 348 17.50 -9.84 -6.24
C ASN A 348 18.79 -9.21 -5.67
N THR A 349 18.68 -8.00 -5.11
CA THR A 349 19.81 -7.29 -4.52
C THR A 349 20.26 -7.95 -3.23
N VAL A 350 19.34 -8.24 -2.31
CA VAL A 350 19.68 -8.83 -1.01
C VAL A 350 20.19 -10.26 -1.18
N LEU A 351 19.55 -11.06 -2.04
CA LEU A 351 20.00 -12.42 -2.34
C LEU A 351 21.33 -12.44 -3.10
N GLY A 352 21.63 -11.41 -3.89
CA GLY A 352 22.93 -11.25 -4.55
C GLY A 352 24.11 -11.07 -3.59
N VAL A 353 23.84 -10.73 -2.32
CA VAL A 353 24.85 -10.64 -1.24
C VAL A 353 24.55 -11.62 -0.09
N ALA A 354 23.80 -12.69 -0.36
CA ALA A 354 23.37 -13.66 0.66
C ALA A 354 24.55 -14.23 1.46
N ASP A 355 25.67 -14.58 0.81
CA ASP A 355 26.86 -15.09 1.49
C ASP A 355 27.40 -14.11 2.54
N THR A 356 27.43 -12.80 2.22
CA THR A 356 27.85 -11.76 3.18
C THR A 356 26.88 -11.63 4.35
N VAL A 357 25.57 -11.76 4.09
CA VAL A 357 24.53 -11.74 5.14
C VAL A 357 24.66 -12.96 6.04
N ILE A 358 24.81 -14.15 5.45
CA ILE A 358 24.97 -15.44 6.15
C ILE A 358 26.24 -15.42 7.00
N ASP A 359 27.36 -14.97 6.44
CA ASP A 359 28.63 -14.84 7.17
C ASP A 359 28.48 -13.89 8.35
N ALA A 360 27.85 -12.72 8.15
CA ALA A 360 27.64 -11.76 9.22
C ALA A 360 26.77 -12.30 10.35
N VAL A 361 25.79 -13.16 10.05
CA VAL A 361 24.99 -13.86 11.06
C VAL A 361 25.82 -14.92 11.78
N ASN A 362 26.55 -15.76 11.03
CA ASN A 362 27.38 -16.83 11.58
C ASN A 362 28.52 -16.32 12.48
N THR A 363 29.11 -15.16 12.16
CA THR A 363 30.13 -14.51 13.00
C THR A 363 29.54 -13.77 14.19
N GLY A 364 28.21 -13.64 14.27
CA GLY A 364 27.52 -12.84 15.29
C GLY A 364 27.66 -11.33 15.10
N SER A 365 28.11 -10.88 13.92
CA SER A 365 28.17 -9.46 13.55
C SER A 365 26.77 -8.87 13.34
N ILE A 366 25.84 -9.66 12.81
CA ILE A 366 24.40 -9.39 12.82
C ILE A 366 23.75 -10.40 13.75
N LYS A 367 23.12 -9.92 14.82
CA LYS A 367 22.40 -10.77 15.77
C LYS A 367 20.89 -10.78 15.55
N HIS A 368 20.34 -9.74 14.92
CA HIS A 368 18.90 -9.64 14.71
C HIS A 368 18.54 -8.81 13.48
N PHE A 369 17.48 -9.22 12.80
CA PHE A 369 16.81 -8.45 11.76
C PHE A 369 15.46 -7.97 12.30
N PHE A 370 15.18 -6.70 12.11
CA PHE A 370 13.85 -6.14 12.32
C PHE A 370 13.28 -5.72 10.98
N LEU A 371 12.15 -6.28 10.58
CA LEU A 371 11.36 -5.67 9.52
C LEU A 371 10.46 -4.62 10.16
N VAL A 372 10.83 -3.35 10.04
CA VAL A 372 10.05 -2.22 10.55
C VAL A 372 9.47 -1.50 9.34
N GLY A 373 8.14 -1.40 9.24
CA GLY A 373 7.54 -0.79 8.05
C GLY A 373 6.04 -1.02 7.93
N GLY A 374 5.53 -0.93 6.71
CA GLY A 374 4.09 -0.96 6.42
C GLY A 374 3.53 0.45 6.18
N CYS A 375 2.29 0.72 6.54
CA CYS A 375 1.65 2.00 6.18
C CYS A 375 1.69 3.03 7.31
N ASP A 376 2.20 4.24 7.00
CA ASP A 376 2.16 5.39 7.90
C ASP A 376 0.77 6.03 7.97
N GLY A 377 0.55 6.95 8.91
CA GLY A 377 -0.70 7.68 9.07
C GLY A 377 -0.62 8.89 10.00
N ALA A 378 -1.73 9.61 10.14
CA ALA A 378 -1.78 10.89 10.87
C ALA A 378 -2.01 10.74 12.38
N LYS A 379 -2.32 9.53 12.88
CA LYS A 379 -2.60 9.29 14.29
C LYS A 379 -1.35 9.52 15.16
N PRO A 380 -1.46 10.25 16.29
CA PRO A 380 -0.37 10.34 17.26
C PRO A 380 0.07 8.97 17.79
N GLY A 381 1.32 8.87 18.25
CA GLY A 381 1.91 7.63 18.78
C GLY A 381 2.76 6.86 17.76
N ARG A 382 2.72 7.24 16.48
CA ARG A 382 3.57 6.62 15.43
C ARG A 382 5.05 7.01 15.52
N ASN A 383 5.43 7.92 16.42
CA ASN A 383 6.84 8.13 16.79
C ASN A 383 7.46 6.88 17.42
N TYR A 384 6.64 5.95 17.93
CA TYR A 384 7.07 4.61 18.33
C TYR A 384 8.04 3.99 17.31
N TYR A 385 7.72 4.04 16.01
CA TYR A 385 8.56 3.40 14.98
C TYR A 385 9.90 4.11 14.80
N THR A 386 9.92 5.44 14.91
CA THR A 386 11.17 6.23 14.90
C THR A 386 12.03 5.88 16.11
N ASP A 387 11.42 5.86 17.29
CA ASP A 387 12.11 5.62 18.56
C ASP A 387 12.60 4.16 18.65
N PHE A 388 11.81 3.19 18.20
CA PHE A 388 12.19 1.78 18.08
C PHE A 388 13.43 1.60 17.21
N VAL A 389 13.45 2.21 16.03
CA VAL A 389 14.59 2.12 15.11
C VAL A 389 15.85 2.79 15.69
N LYS A 390 15.72 3.95 16.33
CA LYS A 390 16.85 4.63 17.01
C LYS A 390 17.43 3.82 18.16
N GLN A 391 16.58 3.07 18.86
CA GLN A 391 16.98 2.23 20.00
C GLN A 391 17.45 0.83 19.60
N SER A 392 17.31 0.45 18.31
CA SER A 392 17.73 -0.87 17.84
C SER A 392 19.24 -1.08 18.03
N PRO A 393 19.68 -2.25 18.51
CA PRO A 393 21.10 -2.54 18.76
C PRO A 393 21.99 -2.32 17.53
N GLU A 394 23.23 -1.88 17.73
CA GLU A 394 24.20 -1.64 16.64
C GLU A 394 24.53 -2.90 15.82
N ASP A 395 24.32 -4.09 16.40
CA ASP A 395 24.46 -5.41 15.75
C ASP A 395 23.14 -5.93 15.13
N SER A 396 22.20 -5.02 14.82
CA SER A 396 20.93 -5.35 14.15
C SER A 396 20.75 -4.60 12.83
N VAL A 397 20.01 -5.21 11.91
CA VAL A 397 19.64 -4.64 10.61
C VAL A 397 18.14 -4.37 10.56
N ILE A 398 17.77 -3.20 10.06
CA ILE A 398 16.40 -2.77 9.78
C ILE A 398 16.09 -2.99 8.31
N LEU A 399 15.20 -3.94 8.03
CA LEU A 399 14.53 -4.05 6.74
C LEU A 399 13.29 -3.17 6.77
N THR A 400 13.05 -2.38 5.73
CA THR A 400 11.86 -1.54 5.64
C THR A 400 11.23 -1.57 4.26
N LEU A 401 9.96 -1.20 4.21
CA LEU A 401 9.16 -1.11 3.00
C LEU A 401 7.92 -0.28 3.29
N ALA A 402 7.25 0.16 2.22
CA ALA A 402 6.07 1.01 2.25
C ALA A 402 6.28 2.34 3.00
N CYS A 403 5.25 3.19 3.02
CA CYS A 403 5.39 4.56 3.49
C CYS A 403 5.70 4.71 4.99
N GLY A 404 5.57 3.66 5.80
CA GLY A 404 6.04 3.61 7.19
C GLY A 404 7.54 3.87 7.32
N LYS A 405 8.32 3.60 6.25
CA LYS A 405 9.76 3.90 6.18
C LYS A 405 10.08 5.37 6.49
N TYR A 406 9.18 6.31 6.14
CA TYR A 406 9.41 7.74 6.33
C TYR A 406 9.50 8.16 7.81
N ARG A 407 9.22 7.24 8.74
CA ARG A 407 9.46 7.46 10.17
C ARG A 407 10.94 7.48 10.53
N PHE A 408 11.80 6.86 9.73
CA PHE A 408 13.21 6.63 10.10
C PHE A 408 14.17 6.43 8.92
N ASN A 409 13.73 6.40 7.67
CA ASN A 409 14.58 6.12 6.50
C ASN A 409 15.60 7.23 6.16
N ASP A 410 15.49 8.39 6.81
CA ASP A 410 16.44 9.50 6.73
C ASP A 410 17.46 9.51 7.89
N LEU A 411 17.43 8.49 8.76
CA LEU A 411 18.46 8.26 9.76
C LEU A 411 19.69 7.61 9.13
N ASP A 412 20.88 7.99 9.63
CA ASP A 412 22.11 7.24 9.40
C ASP A 412 22.39 6.34 10.60
N LEU A 413 22.18 5.04 10.42
CA LEU A 413 22.48 4.02 11.43
C LEU A 413 23.85 3.35 11.20
N GLY A 414 24.59 3.76 10.17
CA GLY A 414 25.86 3.14 9.78
C GLY A 414 25.71 1.82 9.02
N THR A 415 26.77 1.02 9.06
CA THR A 415 26.88 -0.26 8.33
C THR A 415 27.43 -1.36 9.22
N ILE A 416 27.12 -2.62 8.89
CA ILE A 416 27.72 -3.82 9.48
C ILE A 416 28.38 -4.61 8.34
N ASN A 417 29.70 -4.79 8.39
CA ASN A 417 30.46 -5.46 7.32
C ASN A 417 30.20 -4.87 5.91
N GLY A 418 29.99 -3.55 5.83
CA GLY A 418 29.67 -2.85 4.58
C GLY A 418 28.19 -2.93 4.17
N LEU A 419 27.36 -3.69 4.87
CA LEU A 419 25.91 -3.73 4.68
C LEU A 419 25.23 -2.56 5.40
N PRO A 420 24.42 -1.73 4.74
CA PRO A 420 23.64 -0.68 5.40
C PRO A 420 22.72 -1.25 6.48
N ARG A 421 22.68 -0.59 7.65
CA ARG A 421 21.75 -1.00 8.73
C ARG A 421 20.30 -0.67 8.45
N ILE A 422 19.99 0.19 7.47
CA ILE A 422 18.63 0.40 6.97
C ILE A 422 18.60 0.00 5.50
N MET A 423 17.76 -0.99 5.17
CA MET A 423 17.57 -1.48 3.81
C MET A 423 16.11 -1.34 3.41
N ASP A 424 15.82 -0.36 2.56
CA ASP A 424 14.49 -0.15 1.98
C ASP A 424 14.26 -1.07 0.77
N MET A 425 13.35 -2.02 0.95
CA MET A 425 12.98 -3.05 0.00
C MET A 425 11.99 -2.57 -1.06
N GLY A 426 11.35 -1.40 -0.86
CA GLY A 426 10.48 -0.79 -1.85
C GLY A 426 9.09 -0.41 -1.32
N GLN A 427 8.07 -0.52 -2.17
CA GLN A 427 6.67 -0.19 -1.88
C GLN A 427 6.02 -1.24 -0.96
N CYS A 428 4.76 -1.05 -0.60
CA CYS A 428 3.99 -2.07 0.11
C CYS A 428 3.96 -3.45 -0.60
N ASN A 429 3.76 -3.49 -1.91
CA ASN A 429 3.83 -4.73 -2.72
C ASN A 429 5.18 -5.44 -2.64
N ASP A 430 6.27 -4.72 -2.40
CA ASP A 430 7.61 -5.30 -2.25
C ASP A 430 7.77 -6.05 -0.90
N SER A 431 6.70 -6.18 -0.12
CA SER A 431 6.57 -7.21 0.92
C SER A 431 6.79 -8.62 0.36
N PHE A 432 6.51 -8.85 -0.92
CA PHE A 432 6.93 -10.08 -1.59
C PHE A 432 8.45 -10.28 -1.58
N SER A 433 9.23 -9.23 -1.82
CA SER A 433 10.70 -9.28 -1.71
C SER A 433 11.14 -9.67 -0.30
N ALA A 434 10.53 -9.07 0.72
CA ALA A 434 10.84 -9.38 2.12
C ALA A 434 10.56 -10.85 2.47
N ILE A 435 9.40 -11.37 2.03
CA ILE A 435 9.02 -12.77 2.21
C ILE A 435 10.01 -13.70 1.50
N LYS A 436 10.36 -13.41 0.23
CA LYS A 436 11.35 -14.19 -0.53
C LYS A 436 12.70 -14.25 0.17
N VAL A 437 13.18 -13.11 0.66
CA VAL A 437 14.46 -13.03 1.40
C VAL A 437 14.39 -13.86 2.67
N ALA A 438 13.32 -13.74 3.46
CA ALA A 438 13.17 -14.52 4.69
C ALA A 438 13.15 -16.03 4.42
N ILE A 439 12.41 -16.49 3.40
CA ILE A 439 12.38 -17.91 3.01
C ILE A 439 13.78 -18.39 2.58
N ALA A 440 14.46 -17.64 1.72
CA ALA A 440 15.78 -18.03 1.23
C ALA A 440 16.85 -18.07 2.34
N LEU A 441 16.78 -17.13 3.30
CA LEU A 441 17.67 -17.17 4.47
C LEU A 441 17.35 -18.37 5.37
N ALA A 442 16.08 -18.68 5.61
CA ALA A 442 15.68 -19.86 6.39
C ALA A 442 16.22 -21.16 5.76
N ASP A 443 16.09 -21.30 4.44
CA ASP A 443 16.63 -22.41 3.68
C ASP A 443 18.17 -22.49 3.81
N ALA A 444 18.86 -21.35 3.70
CA ALA A 444 20.32 -21.28 3.84
C ALA A 444 20.83 -21.67 5.24
N PHE A 445 20.06 -21.35 6.30
CA PHE A 445 20.37 -21.75 7.67
C PHE A 445 19.85 -23.14 8.05
N GLY A 446 19.08 -23.79 7.16
CA GLY A 446 18.49 -25.10 7.42
C GLY A 446 17.46 -25.08 8.55
N CYS A 447 16.74 -23.96 8.71
CA CYS A 447 15.73 -23.76 9.75
C CYS A 447 14.39 -23.28 9.16
N GLY A 448 13.34 -23.25 9.97
CA GLY A 448 12.08 -22.61 9.59
C GLY A 448 12.16 -21.08 9.66
N VAL A 449 11.34 -20.38 8.88
CA VAL A 449 11.30 -18.90 8.87
C VAL A 449 11.08 -18.28 10.26
N ASN A 450 10.34 -18.96 11.14
CA ASN A 450 10.10 -18.51 12.52
C ASN A 450 11.29 -18.72 13.48
N GLU A 451 12.31 -19.46 13.05
CA GLU A 451 13.55 -19.71 13.81
C GLU A 451 14.66 -18.74 13.40
N LEU A 452 14.45 -17.95 12.33
CA LEU A 452 15.34 -16.85 11.99
C LEU A 452 15.37 -15.81 13.12
N PRO A 453 16.49 -15.12 13.32
CA PRO A 453 16.56 -13.96 14.19
C PRO A 453 15.86 -12.76 13.53
N LEU A 454 14.58 -12.90 13.22
CA LEU A 454 13.75 -11.94 12.50
C LEU A 454 12.52 -11.60 13.35
N THR A 455 12.22 -10.31 13.48
CA THR A 455 10.98 -9.83 14.09
C THR A 455 10.30 -8.82 13.17
N LEU A 456 8.99 -8.95 13.02
CA LEU A 456 8.19 -8.06 12.18
C LEU A 456 7.52 -7.01 13.07
N VAL A 457 7.85 -5.74 12.88
CA VAL A 457 7.29 -4.59 13.61
C VAL A 457 6.51 -3.73 12.62
N LEU A 458 5.23 -4.09 12.46
CA LEU A 458 4.38 -3.60 11.40
C LEU A 458 3.51 -2.42 11.83
N SER A 459 3.54 -1.40 11.00
CA SER A 459 2.57 -0.32 10.95
C SER A 459 1.53 -0.61 9.87
N TRP A 460 0.27 -0.28 10.12
CA TRP A 460 -0.76 -0.40 9.09
C TRP A 460 -1.66 0.83 9.08
N TYR A 461 -2.38 1.01 7.98
CA TYR A 461 -3.35 2.09 7.81
C TYR A 461 -4.52 1.66 6.95
N GLU A 462 -4.26 1.17 5.74
CA GLU A 462 -5.27 0.86 4.73
C GLU A 462 -5.19 -0.60 4.25
N GLN A 463 -5.89 -0.90 3.16
CA GLN A 463 -6.28 -2.25 2.78
C GLN A 463 -5.15 -3.06 2.12
N LYS A 464 -4.17 -2.40 1.49
CA LYS A 464 -2.95 -3.07 1.01
C LYS A 464 -2.14 -3.67 2.16
N ALA A 465 -2.08 -2.99 3.31
CA ALA A 465 -1.48 -3.57 4.52
C ALA A 465 -2.28 -4.77 5.07
N VAL A 466 -3.60 -4.79 4.88
CA VAL A 466 -4.46 -5.91 5.33
C VAL A 466 -4.15 -7.17 4.52
N CYS A 467 -4.12 -7.10 3.19
CA CYS A 467 -3.83 -8.29 2.38
C CYS A 467 -2.41 -8.81 2.58
N ILE A 468 -1.42 -7.92 2.80
CA ILE A 468 -0.06 -8.32 3.20
C ILE A 468 -0.08 -9.09 4.52
N LEU A 469 -0.77 -8.57 5.55
CA LEU A 469 -0.89 -9.26 6.83
C LEU A 469 -1.49 -10.66 6.63
N LEU A 470 -2.55 -10.80 5.83
CA LEU A 470 -3.14 -12.10 5.53
C LEU A 470 -2.13 -13.06 4.87
N SER A 471 -1.27 -12.59 3.97
CA SER A 471 -0.19 -13.41 3.39
C SER A 471 0.80 -13.88 4.45
N LEU A 472 1.20 -13.01 5.39
CA LEU A 472 2.09 -13.39 6.49
C LEU A 472 1.45 -14.46 7.40
N LEU A 473 0.16 -14.30 7.71
CA LEU A 473 -0.60 -15.28 8.49
C LEU A 473 -0.72 -16.61 7.74
N TYR A 474 -1.02 -16.58 6.44
CA TYR A 474 -1.09 -17.80 5.61
C TYR A 474 0.24 -18.58 5.63
N LEU A 475 1.37 -17.88 5.53
CA LEU A 475 2.71 -18.47 5.59
C LEU A 475 3.09 -18.96 7.00
N GLY A 476 2.24 -18.73 8.01
CA GLY A 476 2.48 -19.16 9.38
C GLY A 476 3.57 -18.37 10.09
N LEU A 477 3.86 -17.13 9.64
CA LEU A 477 4.83 -16.27 10.30
C LEU A 477 4.32 -15.84 11.67
N LYS A 478 5.21 -15.90 12.65
CA LYS A 478 5.01 -15.51 14.03
C LYS A 478 5.87 -14.29 14.36
N ASN A 479 5.84 -13.86 15.62
CA ASN A 479 6.63 -12.73 16.12
C ASN A 479 6.29 -11.41 15.41
N ILE A 480 5.00 -11.20 15.14
CA ILE A 480 4.48 -10.00 14.51
C ILE A 480 3.99 -9.04 15.59
N TYR A 481 4.66 -7.90 15.68
CA TYR A 481 4.22 -6.74 16.42
C TYR A 481 3.43 -5.84 15.49
N ILE A 482 2.20 -5.46 15.84
CA ILE A 482 1.30 -4.69 14.96
C ILE A 482 0.72 -3.47 15.66
N GLY A 483 0.69 -2.34 14.96
CA GLY A 483 0.21 -1.07 15.51
C GLY A 483 -0.06 0.03 14.46
N PRO A 484 -0.38 1.25 14.92
CA PRO A 484 -0.40 1.68 16.33
C PRO A 484 -1.64 1.23 17.10
N THR A 485 -2.68 0.72 16.42
CA THR A 485 -3.79 0.02 17.06
C THR A 485 -4.21 -1.19 16.23
N LEU A 486 -4.88 -2.15 16.85
CA LEU A 486 -5.46 -3.28 16.15
C LEU A 486 -6.63 -2.86 15.23
N PRO A 487 -6.92 -3.61 14.15
CA PRO A 487 -8.04 -3.32 13.27
C PRO A 487 -9.41 -3.43 13.96
N ALA A 488 -10.20 -2.36 13.85
CA ALA A 488 -11.54 -2.28 14.46
C ALA A 488 -12.55 -3.27 13.85
N PHE A 489 -12.26 -3.80 12.67
CA PHE A 489 -13.07 -4.80 11.99
C PHE A 489 -12.77 -6.23 12.41
N VAL A 490 -11.81 -6.46 13.33
CA VAL A 490 -11.53 -7.79 13.88
C VAL A 490 -12.21 -7.91 15.23
N SER A 491 -13.21 -8.79 15.31
CA SER A 491 -13.91 -9.11 16.57
C SER A 491 -12.98 -9.76 17.58
N LYS A 492 -13.36 -9.73 18.87
CA LYS A 492 -12.55 -10.34 19.93
C LYS A 492 -12.28 -11.83 19.69
N ASN A 493 -13.30 -12.61 19.33
CA ASN A 493 -13.14 -14.06 19.13
C ASN A 493 -12.23 -14.36 17.93
N VAL A 494 -12.37 -13.60 16.83
CA VAL A 494 -11.49 -13.75 15.66
C VAL A 494 -10.05 -13.36 16.02
N LEU A 495 -9.87 -12.26 16.77
CA LEU A 495 -8.55 -11.86 17.26
C LEU A 495 -7.92 -12.93 18.14
N ASP A 496 -8.67 -13.51 19.08
CA ASP A 496 -8.18 -14.57 19.97
C ASP A 496 -7.66 -15.77 19.15
N VAL A 497 -8.39 -16.18 18.10
CA VAL A 497 -7.96 -17.24 17.17
C VAL A 497 -6.66 -16.87 16.43
N LEU A 498 -6.54 -15.61 15.96
CA LEU A 498 -5.33 -15.14 15.27
C LEU A 498 -4.13 -15.05 16.22
N VAL A 499 -4.34 -14.61 17.47
CA VAL A 499 -3.30 -14.54 18.50
C VAL A 499 -2.83 -15.95 18.89
N GLU A 500 -3.76 -16.89 19.10
CA GLU A 500 -3.43 -18.28 19.44
C GLU A 500 -2.59 -18.94 18.34
N LYS A 501 -2.96 -18.74 17.07
CA LYS A 501 -2.27 -19.37 15.93
C LYS A 501 -0.94 -18.71 15.57
N PHE A 502 -0.89 -17.37 15.59
CA PHE A 502 0.20 -16.60 14.98
C PHE A 502 1.01 -15.75 15.96
N ALA A 503 0.67 -15.77 17.25
CA ALA A 503 1.35 -14.99 18.29
C ALA A 503 1.43 -13.48 17.96
N LEU A 504 0.35 -12.94 17.37
CA LEU A 504 0.23 -11.51 17.11
C LEU A 504 0.33 -10.71 18.42
N THR A 505 1.22 -9.71 18.43
CA THR A 505 1.46 -8.87 19.59
C THR A 505 1.10 -7.41 19.25
N PRO A 506 0.16 -6.77 19.96
CA PRO A 506 0.00 -5.32 19.84
C PRO A 506 1.26 -4.61 20.34
N ILE A 507 1.70 -3.56 19.65
CA ILE A 507 2.85 -2.76 20.12
C ILE A 507 2.58 -2.13 21.50
N SER A 508 3.65 -1.94 22.27
CA SER A 508 3.64 -1.22 23.56
C SER A 508 4.50 0.05 23.47
N THR A 509 5.53 0.19 24.33
CA THR A 509 6.59 1.20 24.14
C THR A 509 7.78 0.57 23.42
N PRO A 510 8.61 1.37 22.71
CA PRO A 510 9.79 0.85 22.02
C PRO A 510 10.72 0.07 22.94
N GLU A 511 10.95 0.57 24.16
CA GLU A 511 11.84 -0.02 25.17
C GLU A 511 11.32 -1.39 25.62
N GLN A 512 10.01 -1.48 25.92
CA GLN A 512 9.37 -2.71 26.38
C GLN A 512 9.35 -3.77 25.28
N ASP A 513 9.04 -3.37 24.05
CA ASP A 513 9.00 -4.28 22.91
C ASP A 513 10.40 -4.78 22.56
N LEU A 514 11.42 -3.90 22.50
CA LEU A 514 12.82 -4.30 22.28
C LEU A 514 13.31 -5.26 23.38
N ALA A 515 13.05 -4.96 24.66
CA ALA A 515 13.43 -5.82 25.76
C ALA A 515 12.77 -7.21 25.64
N LYS A 516 11.49 -7.25 25.29
CA LYS A 516 10.76 -8.51 25.08
C LYS A 516 11.29 -9.30 23.87
N ILE A 517 11.56 -8.63 22.74
CA ILE A 517 12.05 -9.27 21.51
C ILE A 517 13.44 -9.87 21.72
N LEU A 518 14.32 -9.11 22.36
CA LEU A 518 15.72 -9.47 22.55
C LEU A 518 15.98 -10.24 23.85
N ASN A 519 14.94 -10.52 24.64
CA ASN A 519 15.02 -11.15 25.96
C ASN A 519 16.01 -10.43 26.91
N ILE A 520 16.00 -9.10 26.90
CA ILE A 520 16.82 -8.26 27.79
C ILE A 520 16.10 -8.21 29.14
N GLN A 521 16.79 -8.62 30.21
CA GLN A 521 16.28 -8.62 31.59
C GLN A 521 16.20 -7.23 32.21
#